data_AF-A0A7C4PMF2-F1
#
_entry.id   AF-A0A7C4PMF2-F1
#
_cell.length_a   1.000
_cell.length_b   1.000
_cell.length_c   1.000
_cell.angle_alpha   90.00
_cell.angle_beta   90.00
_cell.angle_gamma   90.00
#
_symmetry.space_group_name_H-M   'P 1'
#
loop_
_entity.id
_entity.type
_entity.pdbx_description
1 polymer ?
#
loop_
_entity_poly.entity_id
_entity_poly.type
_entity_poly.pdbx_seq_one_letter_code
_entity_poly.pdbx_strand_id
1 'polypeptide(L)'
;MNATFPTITIPGNKVDAKQHVEPGTGLAMFGAFCVAAIGTLIGIILTYGLMLIALLLYPLFAWYLRKKAMALIHGSGVHVSEEQFPEIHRCVTEFKARLDLTKDVDVYVIENNVANAFAVRYGKKNVILLTDDMIHGCLASGNPQALAFVIAHELAHIALNHNGLFRSWMAKNMKKLGRLDEYSADSVATALVGDKTIAFHGLLLLTVGYALLPYVNAQSIARQAEEVAQNKYSKRAERKLTHPLLMNRLYRLIRDV
;
A
#
# COMPACT_ATOMS: atom_id res chain seq x y z
N MET A 1 -24.20 -19.75 14.47
CA MET A 1 -24.45 -19.51 13.03
C MET A 1 -23.12 -19.70 12.33
N ASN A 2 -23.02 -20.62 11.37
CA ASN A 2 -21.79 -20.77 10.58
C ASN A 2 -21.72 -19.60 9.61
N ALA A 3 -21.08 -18.50 10.03
CA ALA A 3 -20.80 -17.39 9.14
C ALA A 3 -19.78 -17.88 8.09
N THR A 4 -20.25 -18.09 6.86
CA THR A 4 -19.37 -18.37 5.72
C THR A 4 -18.74 -17.08 5.22
N PHE A 5 -17.41 -17.05 5.14
CA PHE A 5 -16.68 -15.93 4.55
C PHE A 5 -17.05 -15.82 3.06
N PRO A 6 -17.44 -14.63 2.56
CA PRO A 6 -17.90 -14.50 1.18
C PRO A 6 -16.73 -14.65 0.19
N THR A 7 -17.05 -15.10 -1.02
CA THR A 7 -16.04 -15.17 -2.08
C THR A 7 -15.66 -13.77 -2.53
N ILE A 8 -14.39 -13.43 -2.35
CA ILE A 8 -13.81 -12.14 -2.78
C ILE A 8 -12.87 -12.26 -3.98
N THR A 9 -12.56 -13.50 -4.41
CA THR A 9 -11.64 -13.73 -5.52
C THR A 9 -12.24 -13.23 -6.83
N ILE A 10 -11.45 -12.47 -7.59
CA ILE A 10 -11.85 -11.93 -8.89
C ILE A 10 -10.91 -12.51 -9.95
N PRO A 11 -11.38 -13.46 -10.78
CA PRO A 11 -10.56 -13.99 -11.86
C PRO A 11 -10.36 -12.92 -12.94
N GLY A 12 -9.27 -13.03 -13.69
CA GLY A 12 -9.05 -12.11 -14.81
C GLY A 12 -7.72 -12.35 -15.52
N ASN A 13 -7.42 -11.48 -16.47
CA ASN A 13 -6.20 -11.58 -17.26
C ASN A 13 -4.96 -11.20 -16.44
N LYS A 14 -3.79 -11.63 -16.94
CA LYS A 14 -2.50 -11.16 -16.41
C LYS A 14 -2.41 -9.63 -16.49
N VAL A 15 -1.78 -9.04 -15.49
CA VAL A 15 -1.56 -7.60 -15.36
C VAL A 15 -0.07 -7.34 -15.24
N ASP A 16 0.51 -6.62 -16.19
CA ASP A 16 1.90 -6.17 -16.10
C ASP A 16 1.98 -4.91 -15.25
N ALA A 17 2.38 -5.06 -13.98
CA ALA A 17 2.47 -3.95 -13.05
C ALA A 17 3.34 -2.79 -13.57
N LYS A 18 4.36 -3.05 -14.38
CA LYS A 18 5.28 -2.00 -14.87
C LYS A 18 4.60 -1.02 -15.81
N GLN A 19 3.54 -1.42 -16.51
CA GLN A 19 2.77 -0.56 -17.41
C GLN A 19 1.91 0.47 -16.66
N HIS A 20 1.67 0.23 -15.37
CA HIS A 20 0.89 1.09 -14.48
C HIS A 20 1.76 2.03 -13.64
N VAL A 21 3.09 2.05 -13.85
CA VAL A 21 3.98 2.96 -13.13
C VAL A 21 3.72 4.39 -13.56
N GLU A 22 3.48 5.25 -12.57
CA GLU A 22 3.14 6.64 -12.82
C GLU A 22 4.26 7.42 -13.54
N PRO A 23 3.92 8.24 -14.54
CA PRO A 23 4.88 9.08 -15.23
C PRO A 23 5.64 9.99 -14.26
N GLY A 24 6.95 10.10 -14.49
CA GLY A 24 7.84 10.90 -13.65
C GLY A 24 8.36 10.18 -12.40
N THR A 25 7.96 8.93 -12.14
CA THR A 25 8.55 8.09 -11.08
C THR A 25 10.05 7.92 -11.28
N GLY A 26 10.51 7.61 -12.49
CA GLY A 26 11.95 7.49 -12.80
C GLY A 26 12.74 8.76 -12.51
N LEU A 27 12.23 9.93 -12.91
CA LEU A 27 12.86 11.22 -12.62
C LEU A 27 12.88 11.53 -11.12
N ALA A 28 11.79 11.23 -10.41
CA ALA A 28 11.72 11.40 -8.96
C ALA A 28 12.71 10.47 -8.22
N MET A 29 12.85 9.23 -8.69
CA MET A 29 13.84 8.28 -8.16
C MET A 29 15.27 8.76 -8.41
N PHE A 30 15.58 9.23 -9.63
CA PHE A 30 16.89 9.77 -9.95
C PHE A 30 17.24 10.98 -9.06
N GLY A 31 16.30 11.93 -8.92
CA GLY A 31 16.48 13.06 -8.01
C GLY A 31 16.67 12.64 -6.55
N ALA A 32 15.86 11.68 -6.08
CA ALA A 32 15.99 11.12 -4.72
C ALA A 32 17.36 10.49 -4.49
N PHE A 33 17.84 9.72 -5.46
CA PHE A 33 19.15 9.09 -5.43
C PHE A 33 20.28 10.12 -5.37
N CYS A 34 20.24 11.14 -6.23
CA CYS A 34 21.27 12.20 -6.23
C CYS A 34 21.32 12.95 -4.88
N VAL A 35 20.16 13.34 -4.35
CA VAL A 35 20.09 14.00 -3.04
C VAL A 35 20.62 13.10 -1.93
N ALA A 36 20.24 11.82 -1.94
CA ALA A 36 20.71 10.85 -0.96
C ALA A 36 22.22 10.62 -1.04
N ALA A 37 22.77 10.47 -2.25
CA ALA A 37 24.19 10.26 -2.47
C ALA A 37 25.02 11.47 -2.03
N ILE A 38 24.65 12.67 -2.47
CA ILE A 38 25.32 13.92 -2.10
C ILE A 38 25.23 14.16 -0.59
N GLY A 39 24.03 14.03 0.00
CA GLY A 39 23.82 14.19 1.44
C GLY A 39 24.63 13.19 2.27
N THR A 40 24.74 11.95 1.78
CA THR A 40 25.57 10.91 2.40
C THR A 40 27.05 11.27 2.35
N LEU A 41 27.56 11.71 1.19
CA LEU A 41 28.97 12.13 1.06
C LEU A 41 29.30 13.32 1.97
N ILE A 42 28.45 14.35 1.95
CA ILE A 42 28.60 15.52 2.83
C ILE A 42 28.59 15.10 4.30
N GLY A 43 27.64 14.25 4.71
CA GLY A 43 27.57 13.78 6.09
C GLY A 43 28.80 12.94 6.51
N ILE A 44 29.39 12.14 5.60
CA ILE A 44 30.62 11.40 5.89
C ILE A 44 31.76 12.39 6.17
N ILE A 45 31.89 13.41 5.33
CA ILE A 45 32.94 14.44 5.47
C ILE A 45 32.75 15.23 6.77
N LEU A 46 31.54 15.76 7.02
CA LEU A 46 31.24 16.57 8.21
C LEU A 46 31.40 15.82 9.53
N THR A 47 31.21 14.50 9.51
CA THR A 47 31.37 13.64 10.69
C THR A 47 32.76 12.99 10.77
N TYR A 48 33.72 13.43 9.94
CA TYR A 48 35.08 12.86 9.88
C TYR A 48 35.09 11.34 9.74
N GLY A 49 34.14 10.78 8.97
CA GLY A 49 34.02 9.34 8.72
C GLY A 49 33.16 8.56 9.72
N LEU A 50 32.70 9.14 10.84
CA LEU A 50 31.85 8.43 11.80
C LEU A 50 30.52 7.95 11.19
N MET A 51 29.92 8.74 10.29
CA MET A 51 28.69 8.33 9.61
C MET A 51 28.91 7.11 8.72
N LEU A 52 30.10 6.93 8.13
CA LEU A 52 30.42 5.73 7.36
C LEU A 52 30.39 4.48 8.24
N ILE A 53 30.98 4.56 9.45
CA ILE A 53 30.94 3.47 10.43
C ILE A 53 29.49 3.15 10.80
N ALA A 54 28.66 4.17 11.07
CA ALA A 54 27.24 3.97 11.36
C ALA A 54 26.48 3.29 10.19
N LEU A 55 26.75 3.68 8.94
CA LEU A 55 26.15 3.07 7.76
C LEU A 55 26.58 1.62 7.55
N LEU A 56 27.83 1.27 7.89
CA LEU A 56 28.33 -0.12 7.82
C LEU A 56 27.71 -1.00 8.91
N LEU A 57 27.41 -0.45 10.09
CA LEU A 57 26.76 -1.18 11.19
C LEU A 57 25.23 -1.26 11.04
N TYR A 58 24.62 -0.31 10.32
CA TYR A 58 23.17 -0.24 10.14
C TYR A 58 22.53 -1.52 9.59
N PRO A 59 23.10 -2.25 8.59
CA PRO A 59 22.55 -3.51 8.10
C PRO A 59 22.37 -4.57 9.18
N LEU A 60 23.31 -4.68 10.13
CA LEU A 60 23.25 -5.64 11.24
C LEU A 60 22.12 -5.28 12.20
N PHE A 61 22.06 -4.00 12.60
CA PHE A 61 20.99 -3.50 13.45
C PHE A 61 19.61 -3.64 12.79
N ALA A 62 19.51 -3.26 11.52
CA ALA A 62 18.29 -3.40 10.73
C ALA A 62 17.88 -4.88 10.57
N TRP A 63 18.83 -5.81 10.42
CA TRP A 63 18.54 -7.24 10.39
C TRP A 63 17.95 -7.74 11.71
N TYR A 64 18.56 -7.42 12.85
CA TYR A 64 18.05 -7.81 14.17
C TYR A 64 16.65 -7.29 14.41
N LEU A 65 16.48 -5.99 14.16
CA LEU A 65 15.19 -5.34 14.33
C LEU A 65 14.13 -6.00 13.43
N ARG A 66 14.43 -6.33 12.16
CA ARG A 66 13.53 -7.08 11.26
C ARG A 66 13.15 -8.47 11.78
N LYS A 67 14.10 -9.22 12.35
CA LYS A 67 13.81 -10.54 12.93
C LYS A 67 12.83 -10.41 14.10
N LYS A 68 13.06 -9.44 14.98
CA LYS A 68 12.16 -9.12 16.08
C LYS A 68 10.75 -8.75 15.57
N ALA A 69 10.68 -7.95 14.50
CA ALA A 69 9.42 -7.61 13.84
C ALA A 69 8.60 -8.82 13.42
N MET A 70 9.25 -9.70 12.66
CA MET A 70 8.59 -10.85 12.06
C MET A 70 8.14 -11.81 13.16
N ALA A 71 8.95 -11.98 14.20
CA ALA A 71 8.57 -12.77 15.36
C ALA A 71 7.34 -12.18 16.08
N LEU A 72 7.23 -10.85 16.19
CA LEU A 72 6.07 -10.21 16.80
C LEU A 72 4.81 -10.33 15.92
N ILE A 73 4.92 -10.10 14.61
CA ILE A 73 3.80 -10.28 13.67
C ILE A 73 3.33 -11.73 13.70
N HIS A 74 4.25 -12.69 13.61
CA HIS A 74 3.90 -14.10 13.62
C HIS A 74 3.36 -14.57 14.98
N GLY A 75 3.84 -14.00 16.09
CA GLY A 75 3.37 -14.34 17.44
C GLY A 75 2.09 -13.64 17.87
N SER A 76 1.67 -12.57 17.18
CA SER A 76 0.49 -11.76 17.54
C SER A 76 -0.58 -11.69 16.45
N GLY A 77 -0.32 -12.24 15.27
CA GLY A 77 -1.24 -12.27 14.14
C GLY A 77 -1.59 -13.68 13.71
N VAL A 78 -2.74 -13.83 13.05
CA VAL A 78 -3.17 -15.09 12.45
C VAL A 78 -2.66 -15.16 11.02
N HIS A 79 -1.83 -16.14 10.70
CA HIS A 79 -1.33 -16.35 9.34
C HIS A 79 -2.46 -16.82 8.42
N VAL A 80 -2.53 -16.24 7.23
CA VAL A 80 -3.50 -16.63 6.20
C VAL A 80 -2.93 -17.80 5.39
N SER A 81 -3.68 -18.89 5.35
CA SER A 81 -3.35 -20.14 4.65
C SER A 81 -4.58 -20.74 3.98
N GLU A 82 -4.43 -21.86 3.28
CA GLU A 82 -5.59 -22.61 2.76
C GLU A 82 -6.52 -23.10 3.88
N GLU A 83 -6.00 -23.32 5.08
CA GLU A 83 -6.75 -23.78 6.25
C GLU A 83 -7.31 -22.61 7.08
N GLN A 84 -6.69 -21.42 6.96
CA GLN A 84 -7.03 -20.23 7.74
C GLN A 84 -7.30 -19.04 6.81
N PHE A 85 -8.56 -18.59 6.73
CA PHE A 85 -9.02 -17.59 5.75
C PHE A 85 -8.81 -18.03 4.28
N PRO A 86 -9.36 -19.18 3.86
CA PRO A 86 -9.14 -19.72 2.52
C PRO A 86 -9.53 -18.75 1.40
N GLU A 87 -10.56 -17.92 1.59
CA GLU A 87 -11.02 -16.94 0.59
C GLU A 87 -9.99 -15.82 0.37
N ILE A 88 -9.33 -15.37 1.44
CA ILE A 88 -8.24 -14.39 1.35
C ILE A 88 -7.03 -15.05 0.69
N HIS A 89 -6.69 -16.27 1.11
CA HIS A 89 -5.57 -17.02 0.54
C HIS A 89 -5.72 -17.25 -0.97
N ARG A 90 -6.91 -17.65 -1.42
CA ARG A 90 -7.24 -17.80 -2.86
C ARG A 90 -7.12 -16.49 -3.62
N CYS A 91 -7.64 -15.39 -3.06
CA CYS A 91 -7.54 -14.07 -3.67
C CYS A 91 -6.08 -13.61 -3.83
N VAL A 92 -5.25 -13.79 -2.80
CA VAL A 92 -3.82 -13.49 -2.85
C VAL A 92 -3.11 -14.34 -3.91
N THR A 93 -3.37 -15.64 -3.93
CA THR A 93 -2.74 -16.58 -4.88
C THR A 93 -3.11 -16.25 -6.32
N GLU A 94 -4.39 -15.98 -6.59
CA GLU A 94 -4.89 -15.56 -7.91
C GLU A 94 -4.21 -14.27 -8.39
N PHE A 95 -4.18 -13.23 -7.55
CA PHE A 95 -3.55 -11.96 -7.93
C PHE A 95 -2.03 -12.08 -8.07
N LYS A 96 -1.35 -12.88 -7.23
CA LYS A 96 0.08 -13.16 -7.41
C LYS A 96 0.35 -13.82 -8.77
N ALA A 97 -0.46 -14.81 -9.15
CA ALA A 97 -0.33 -15.49 -10.44
C ALA A 97 -0.57 -14.52 -11.61
N ARG A 98 -1.57 -13.64 -11.50
CA ARG A 98 -1.88 -12.63 -12.52
C ARG A 98 -0.80 -11.53 -12.62
N LEU A 99 -0.10 -11.22 -11.54
CA LEU A 99 1.03 -10.28 -11.50
C LEU A 99 2.38 -10.89 -11.88
N ASP A 100 2.44 -12.21 -12.16
CA ASP A 100 3.70 -12.95 -12.32
C ASP A 100 4.64 -12.77 -11.11
N LEU A 101 4.05 -12.66 -9.92
CA LEU A 101 4.78 -12.34 -8.69
C LEU A 101 5.37 -13.61 -8.07
N THR A 102 6.63 -13.87 -8.38
CA THR A 102 7.40 -15.01 -7.86
C THR A 102 7.85 -14.88 -6.41
N LYS A 103 7.72 -13.69 -5.83
CA LYS A 103 8.13 -13.46 -4.43
C LYS A 103 7.19 -14.15 -3.45
N ASP A 104 7.75 -14.65 -2.36
CA ASP A 104 6.96 -15.07 -1.21
C ASP A 104 6.26 -13.85 -0.60
N VAL A 105 4.97 -14.02 -0.32
CA VAL A 105 4.11 -13.02 0.31
C VAL A 105 3.38 -13.72 1.44
N ASP A 106 3.68 -13.29 2.67
CA ASP A 106 2.96 -13.75 3.86
C ASP A 106 1.84 -12.76 4.15
N VAL A 107 0.63 -13.25 4.46
CA VAL A 107 -0.49 -12.38 4.87
C VAL A 107 -0.88 -12.73 6.30
N TYR A 108 -1.07 -11.72 7.14
CA TYR A 108 -1.52 -11.89 8.52
C TYR A 108 -2.75 -11.05 8.79
N VAL A 109 -3.70 -11.62 9.52
CA VAL A 109 -4.81 -10.90 10.14
C VAL A 109 -4.38 -10.49 11.54
N ILE A 110 -4.49 -9.20 11.84
CA ILE A 110 -4.11 -8.63 13.14
C ILE A 110 -5.22 -7.73 13.69
N GLU A 111 -5.28 -7.58 15.01
CA GLU A 111 -6.16 -6.61 15.63
C GLU A 111 -5.70 -5.17 15.30
N ASN A 112 -6.62 -4.24 15.03
CA ASN A 112 -6.31 -2.87 14.65
C ASN A 112 -5.46 -2.10 15.69
N ASN A 113 -5.70 -2.33 16.99
CA ASN A 113 -4.88 -1.73 18.06
C ASN A 113 -3.41 -2.19 18.00
N VAL A 114 -3.24 -3.47 17.69
CA VAL A 114 -1.95 -4.14 17.55
C VAL A 114 -1.26 -3.65 16.27
N ALA A 115 -2.02 -3.45 15.18
CA ALA A 115 -1.55 -2.88 13.92
C ALA A 115 -0.98 -1.45 14.06
N ASN A 116 -1.68 -0.56 14.76
CA ASN A 116 -1.21 0.81 14.98
C ASN A 116 0.11 0.87 15.79
N ALA A 117 0.30 -0.07 16.73
CA ALA A 117 1.56 -0.22 17.45
C ALA A 117 2.68 -0.85 16.57
N PHE A 118 2.32 -1.68 15.59
CA PHE A 118 3.25 -2.34 14.66
C PHE A 118 3.60 -1.51 13.42
N ALA A 119 2.72 -0.62 12.95
CA ALA A 119 2.91 0.27 11.78
C ALA A 119 4.14 1.17 11.90
N VAL A 120 4.66 1.37 13.11
CA VAL A 120 5.89 2.13 13.40
C VAL A 120 7.16 1.36 13.00
N ARG A 121 7.06 0.10 12.52
CA ARG A 121 8.24 -0.77 12.46
C ARG A 121 8.12 -1.89 11.40
N TYR A 122 9.07 -1.88 10.44
CA TYR A 122 9.60 -3.04 9.67
C TYR A 122 9.06 -3.33 8.26
N GLY A 123 9.74 -4.07 7.37
CA GLY A 123 10.94 -4.93 7.35
C GLY A 123 11.08 -5.54 5.93
N LYS A 124 12.01 -6.48 5.66
CA LYS A 124 12.32 -6.94 4.27
C LYS A 124 11.45 -8.08 3.70
N LYS A 125 10.60 -8.76 4.49
CA LYS A 125 9.67 -9.76 3.95
C LYS A 125 8.47 -9.03 3.34
N ASN A 126 7.96 -9.51 2.21
CA ASN A 126 6.70 -9.01 1.67
C ASN A 126 5.58 -9.54 2.57
N VAL A 127 5.22 -8.76 3.57
CA VAL A 127 4.17 -9.12 4.52
C VAL A 127 3.02 -8.14 4.30
N ILE A 128 1.83 -8.68 4.10
CA ILE A 128 0.59 -7.91 4.08
C ILE A 128 -0.08 -8.08 5.43
N LEU A 129 -0.41 -6.96 6.07
CA LEU A 129 -1.14 -6.94 7.33
C LEU A 129 -2.56 -6.46 7.05
N LEU A 130 -3.53 -7.32 7.32
CA LEU A 130 -4.94 -6.98 7.23
C LEU A 130 -5.48 -6.81 8.65
N THR A 131 -6.04 -5.65 8.95
CA THR A 131 -6.69 -5.45 10.25
C THR A 131 -8.06 -6.11 10.27
N ASP A 132 -8.46 -6.62 11.44
CA ASP A 132 -9.79 -7.13 11.70
C ASP A 132 -10.89 -6.13 11.34
N ASP A 133 -10.75 -4.86 11.75
CA ASP A 133 -11.69 -3.77 11.43
C ASP A 133 -11.83 -3.55 9.92
N MET A 134 -10.73 -3.65 9.17
CA MET A 134 -10.73 -3.48 7.72
C MET A 134 -11.39 -4.66 7.01
N ILE A 135 -11.07 -5.90 7.41
CA ILE A 135 -11.73 -7.10 6.88
C ILE A 135 -13.22 -7.02 7.18
N HIS A 136 -13.58 -6.86 8.45
CA HIS A 136 -14.97 -6.74 8.89
C HIS A 136 -15.68 -5.62 8.11
N GLY A 137 -15.03 -4.47 7.95
CA GLY A 137 -15.57 -3.36 7.20
C GLY A 137 -15.90 -3.68 5.75
N CYS A 138 -14.96 -4.32 5.02
CA CYS A 138 -15.21 -4.77 3.66
C CYS A 138 -16.37 -5.77 3.60
N LEU A 139 -16.42 -6.75 4.52
CA LEU A 139 -17.46 -7.77 4.54
C LEU A 139 -18.85 -7.18 4.87
N ALA A 140 -18.91 -6.22 5.80
CA ALA A 140 -20.14 -5.57 6.24
C ALA A 140 -20.63 -4.47 5.26
N SER A 141 -19.78 -4.02 4.33
CA SER A 141 -20.09 -2.93 3.39
C SER A 141 -21.12 -3.30 2.31
N GLY A 142 -21.51 -4.58 2.20
CA GLY A 142 -22.32 -5.10 1.09
C GLY A 142 -21.52 -5.31 -0.20
N ASN A 143 -20.23 -4.93 -0.23
CA ASN A 143 -19.31 -5.17 -1.34
C ASN A 143 -18.02 -5.83 -0.82
N PRO A 144 -18.06 -7.14 -0.49
CA PRO A 144 -16.90 -7.84 0.07
C PRO A 144 -15.68 -7.85 -0.88
N GLN A 145 -15.91 -7.67 -2.19
CA GLN A 145 -14.85 -7.50 -3.19
C GLN A 145 -13.99 -6.25 -2.97
N ALA A 146 -14.45 -5.27 -2.18
CA ALA A 146 -13.62 -4.17 -1.70
C ALA A 146 -12.33 -4.66 -1.00
N LEU A 147 -12.40 -5.81 -0.30
CA LEU A 147 -11.22 -6.44 0.30
C LEU A 147 -10.22 -6.91 -0.76
N ALA A 148 -10.70 -7.39 -1.91
CA ALA A 148 -9.85 -7.78 -3.02
C ALA A 148 -9.08 -6.56 -3.57
N PHE A 149 -9.71 -5.38 -3.64
CA PHE A 149 -9.00 -4.15 -4.01
C PHE A 149 -7.88 -3.79 -3.04
N VAL A 150 -8.13 -3.88 -1.73
CA VAL A 150 -7.09 -3.62 -0.72
C VAL A 150 -5.93 -4.61 -0.86
N ILE A 151 -6.21 -5.90 -0.99
CA ILE A 151 -5.19 -6.93 -1.19
C ILE A 151 -4.40 -6.66 -2.48
N ALA A 152 -5.09 -6.31 -3.56
CA ALA A 152 -4.47 -5.99 -4.85
C ALA A 152 -3.55 -4.75 -4.75
N HIS A 153 -3.93 -3.73 -3.97
CA HIS A 153 -3.12 -2.54 -3.71
C HIS A 153 -1.81 -2.88 -2.98
N GLU A 154 -1.90 -3.68 -1.91
CA GLU A 154 -0.71 -4.12 -1.17
C GLU A 154 0.21 -5.02 -2.03
N LEU A 155 -0.38 -5.91 -2.83
CA LEU A 155 0.38 -6.72 -3.80
C LEU A 155 1.03 -5.87 -4.88
N ALA A 156 0.40 -4.77 -5.31
CA ALA A 156 0.98 -3.86 -6.29
C ALA A 156 2.27 -3.20 -5.74
N HIS A 157 2.29 -2.79 -4.48
CA HIS A 157 3.52 -2.29 -3.84
C HIS A 157 4.65 -3.33 -3.86
N ILE A 158 4.31 -4.60 -3.65
CA ILE A 158 5.29 -5.70 -3.70
C ILE A 158 5.79 -5.95 -5.13
N ALA A 159 4.89 -5.99 -6.11
CA ALA A 159 5.21 -6.20 -7.52
C ALA A 159 6.09 -5.07 -8.07
N LEU A 160 5.82 -3.83 -7.68
CA LEU A 160 6.59 -2.65 -8.07
C LEU A 160 7.85 -2.39 -7.22
N ASN A 161 8.17 -3.29 -6.27
CA ASN A 161 9.32 -3.16 -5.35
C ASN A 161 9.27 -1.91 -4.45
N HIS A 162 8.10 -1.32 -4.21
CA HIS A 162 7.94 -0.13 -3.36
C HIS A 162 8.36 -0.38 -1.90
N ASN A 163 8.21 -1.62 -1.43
CA ASN A 163 8.57 -2.06 -0.09
C ASN A 163 10.07 -2.35 0.12
N GLY A 164 10.90 -2.25 -0.92
CA GLY A 164 12.34 -2.40 -0.78
C GLY A 164 12.92 -1.35 0.15
N LEU A 165 13.86 -1.71 1.04
CA LEU A 165 14.40 -0.80 2.06
C LEU A 165 14.83 0.56 1.49
N PHE A 166 15.62 0.54 0.41
CA PHE A 166 16.09 1.75 -0.23
C PHE A 166 14.95 2.53 -0.90
N ARG A 167 14.02 1.81 -1.55
CA ARG A 167 12.87 2.38 -2.24
C ARG A 167 11.89 3.07 -1.28
N SER A 168 11.55 2.42 -0.18
CA SER A 168 10.69 2.94 0.89
C SER A 168 11.35 4.13 1.61
N TRP A 169 12.65 4.05 1.90
CA TRP A 169 13.39 5.19 2.47
C TRP A 169 13.37 6.40 1.53
N MET A 170 13.60 6.20 0.22
CA MET A 170 13.50 7.29 -0.75
C MET A 170 12.09 7.87 -0.80
N ALA A 171 11.05 7.04 -0.88
CA ALA A 171 9.66 7.49 -0.92
C ALA A 171 9.25 8.32 0.31
N LYS A 172 9.75 7.92 1.50
CA LYS A 172 9.54 8.64 2.77
C LYS A 172 10.20 10.03 2.79
N ASN A 173 11.43 10.13 2.29
CA ASN A 173 12.19 11.39 2.30
C ASN A 173 11.83 12.31 1.12
N MET A 174 11.57 11.72 -0.05
CA MET A 174 11.10 12.41 -1.25
C MET A 174 9.61 12.22 -1.40
N LYS A 175 8.85 13.06 -0.69
CA LYS A 175 7.38 13.04 -0.63
C LYS A 175 6.68 12.88 -1.99
N LYS A 176 7.23 13.47 -3.06
CA LYS A 176 6.71 13.31 -4.43
C LYS A 176 6.71 11.84 -4.87
N LEU A 177 7.78 11.12 -4.58
CA LEU A 177 7.94 9.71 -4.94
C LEU A 177 6.90 8.85 -4.21
N GLY A 178 6.72 9.03 -2.90
CA GLY A 178 5.67 8.33 -2.15
C GLY A 178 4.27 8.51 -2.76
N ARG A 179 3.94 9.72 -3.23
CA ARG A 179 2.65 9.95 -3.89
C ARG A 179 2.51 9.24 -5.23
N LEU A 180 3.58 9.16 -6.03
CA LEU A 180 3.57 8.43 -7.30
C LEU A 180 3.44 6.92 -7.08
N ASP A 181 4.00 6.41 -5.98
CA ASP A 181 3.91 4.99 -5.60
C ASP A 181 2.46 4.59 -5.32
N GLU A 182 1.73 5.41 -4.56
CA GLU A 182 0.32 5.20 -4.23
C GLU A 182 -0.55 5.20 -5.48
N TYR A 183 -0.35 6.16 -6.38
CA TYR A 183 -1.08 6.23 -7.64
C TYR A 183 -0.77 5.03 -8.56
N SER A 184 0.48 4.58 -8.60
CA SER A 184 0.85 3.38 -9.36
C SER A 184 0.21 2.12 -8.76
N ALA A 185 0.19 2.02 -7.42
CA ALA A 185 -0.44 0.91 -6.72
C ALA A 185 -1.96 0.89 -6.92
N ASP A 186 -2.64 2.05 -6.86
CA ASP A 186 -4.06 2.19 -7.18
C ASP A 186 -4.37 1.76 -8.62
N SER A 187 -3.51 2.13 -9.58
CA SER A 187 -3.68 1.76 -10.99
C SER A 187 -3.56 0.25 -11.21
N VAL A 188 -2.55 -0.40 -10.63
CA VAL A 188 -2.38 -1.87 -10.69
C VAL A 188 -3.54 -2.58 -9.98
N ALA A 189 -3.95 -2.11 -8.80
CA ALA A 189 -5.03 -2.70 -8.04
C ALA A 189 -6.35 -2.65 -8.80
N THR A 190 -6.63 -1.52 -9.44
CA THR A 190 -7.81 -1.33 -10.29
C THR A 190 -7.76 -2.27 -11.50
N ALA A 191 -6.61 -2.46 -12.12
CA ALA A 191 -6.44 -3.39 -13.23
C ALA A 191 -6.61 -4.86 -12.82
N LEU A 192 -6.16 -5.23 -11.62
CA LEU A 192 -6.36 -6.58 -11.07
C LEU A 192 -7.83 -6.85 -10.77
N VAL A 193 -8.50 -5.91 -10.10
CA VAL A 193 -9.91 -6.03 -9.78
C VAL A 193 -10.79 -5.96 -11.04
N GLY A 194 -10.37 -5.24 -12.07
CA GLY A 194 -11.06 -5.15 -13.36
C GLY A 194 -12.36 -4.35 -13.33
N ASP A 195 -12.78 -3.86 -12.17
CA ASP A 195 -13.98 -3.04 -11.96
C ASP A 195 -13.64 -1.81 -11.11
N LYS A 196 -13.81 -0.63 -11.70
CA LYS A 196 -13.57 0.66 -11.05
C LYS A 196 -14.55 0.95 -9.94
N THR A 197 -15.73 0.35 -9.97
CA THR A 197 -16.73 0.45 -8.91
C THR A 197 -16.19 -0.20 -7.65
N ILE A 198 -15.62 -1.41 -7.76
CA ILE A 198 -15.00 -2.10 -6.63
C ILE A 198 -13.80 -1.31 -6.11
N ALA A 199 -12.95 -0.79 -7.01
CA ALA A 199 -11.82 0.07 -6.62
C ALA A 199 -12.26 1.34 -5.87
N PHE A 200 -13.29 2.02 -6.38
CA PHE A 200 -13.87 3.21 -5.75
C PHE A 200 -14.45 2.89 -4.37
N HIS A 201 -15.22 1.80 -4.24
CA HIS A 201 -15.78 1.38 -2.96
C HIS A 201 -14.70 0.99 -1.95
N GLY A 202 -13.66 0.27 -2.39
CA GLY A 202 -12.52 -0.08 -1.53
C GLY A 202 -11.80 1.15 -1.00
N LEU A 203 -11.48 2.11 -1.87
CA LEU A 203 -10.82 3.35 -1.44
C LEU A 203 -11.74 4.24 -0.58
N LEU A 204 -13.05 4.26 -0.88
CA LEU A 204 -14.01 5.01 -0.08
C LEU A 204 -14.18 4.41 1.32
N LEU A 205 -14.24 3.08 1.43
CA LEU A 205 -14.26 2.39 2.71
C LEU A 205 -13.03 2.73 3.56
N LEU A 206 -11.83 2.78 2.96
CA LEU A 206 -10.61 3.22 3.66
C LEU A 206 -10.65 4.70 4.08
N THR A 207 -11.46 5.52 3.41
CA THR A 207 -11.58 6.95 3.68
C THR A 207 -12.52 7.25 4.86
N VAL A 208 -13.68 6.60 4.92
CA VAL A 208 -14.74 6.92 5.89
C VAL A 208 -15.03 5.80 6.90
N GLY A 209 -14.49 4.61 6.67
CA GLY A 209 -14.81 3.42 7.44
C GLY A 209 -16.18 2.83 7.08
N TYR A 210 -16.37 1.54 7.38
CA TYR A 210 -17.59 0.83 7.02
C TYR A 210 -18.85 1.36 7.72
N ALA A 211 -18.71 1.83 8.97
CA ALA A 211 -19.84 2.29 9.77
C ALA A 211 -20.48 3.57 9.18
N LEU A 212 -19.68 4.41 8.52
CA LEU A 212 -20.14 5.65 7.92
C LEU A 212 -20.45 5.52 6.43
N LEU A 213 -19.97 4.45 5.77
CA LEU A 213 -20.15 4.24 4.32
C LEU A 213 -21.63 4.34 3.86
N PRO A 214 -22.63 3.79 4.58
CA PRO A 214 -24.04 3.91 4.18
C PRO A 214 -24.58 5.34 4.15
N TYR A 215 -23.95 6.27 4.87
CA TYR A 215 -24.35 7.67 4.95
C TYR A 215 -23.64 8.55 3.90
N VAL A 216 -22.75 7.96 3.10
CA VAL A 216 -21.98 8.71 2.10
C VAL A 216 -22.64 8.66 0.74
N ASN A 217 -22.84 9.84 0.16
CA ASN A 217 -23.30 9.96 -1.23
C ASN A 217 -22.10 9.90 -2.19
N ALA A 218 -21.96 8.78 -2.90
CA ALA A 218 -20.86 8.54 -3.84
C ALA A 218 -20.75 9.61 -4.96
N GLN A 219 -21.87 10.12 -5.46
CA GLN A 219 -21.88 11.18 -6.49
C GLN A 219 -21.37 12.51 -5.91
N SER A 220 -21.72 12.81 -4.66
CA SER A 220 -21.21 13.99 -3.96
C SER A 220 -19.71 13.90 -3.73
N ILE A 221 -19.19 12.72 -3.38
CA ILE A 221 -17.75 12.46 -3.26
C ILE A 221 -17.05 12.63 -4.61
N ALA A 222 -17.64 12.14 -5.70
CA ALA A 222 -17.06 12.32 -7.04
C ALA A 222 -16.92 13.81 -7.42
N ARG A 223 -17.94 14.63 -7.15
CA ARG A 223 -17.87 16.09 -7.35
C ARG A 223 -16.81 16.74 -6.47
N GLN A 224 -16.77 16.38 -5.18
CA GLN A 224 -15.74 16.88 -4.28
C GLN A 224 -14.32 16.50 -4.74
N ALA A 225 -14.15 15.29 -5.25
CA ALA A 225 -12.88 14.81 -5.79
C ALA A 225 -12.41 15.67 -6.98
N GLU A 226 -13.32 16.03 -7.88
CA GLU A 226 -13.04 16.94 -8.99
C GLU A 226 -12.68 18.36 -8.52
N GLU A 227 -13.43 18.92 -7.57
CA GLU A 227 -13.14 20.24 -6.99
C GLU A 227 -11.75 20.28 -6.35
N VAL A 228 -11.41 19.26 -5.55
CA VAL A 228 -10.09 19.14 -4.88
C VAL A 228 -8.97 19.00 -5.93
N ALA A 229 -9.19 18.23 -6.99
CA ALA A 229 -8.23 18.04 -8.07
C ALA A 229 -7.99 19.31 -8.89
N GLN A 230 -8.94 20.25 -8.94
CA GLN A 230 -8.79 21.54 -9.62
C GLN A 230 -8.24 22.63 -8.69
N ASN A 231 -8.48 22.52 -7.38
CA ASN A 231 -8.09 23.52 -6.39
C ASN A 231 -6.56 23.70 -6.23
N LYS A 232 -6.07 24.93 -6.44
CA LYS A 232 -4.64 25.27 -6.34
C LYS A 232 -4.07 25.11 -4.92
N TYR A 233 -4.86 25.37 -3.88
CA TYR A 233 -4.44 25.24 -2.49
C TYR A 233 -4.34 23.77 -2.08
N SER A 234 -5.28 22.92 -2.49
CA SER A 234 -5.21 21.47 -2.29
C SER A 234 -3.95 20.87 -2.91
N LYS A 235 -3.62 21.28 -4.16
CA LYS A 235 -2.35 20.89 -4.82
C LYS A 235 -1.10 21.32 -4.06
N ARG A 236 -1.12 22.52 -3.44
CA ARG A 236 0.00 23.02 -2.64
C ARG A 236 0.12 22.27 -1.32
N ALA A 237 -1.01 21.97 -0.66
CA ALA A 237 -1.04 21.22 0.59
C ALA A 237 -0.49 19.80 0.38
N GLU A 238 -0.94 19.11 -0.67
CA GLU A 238 -0.51 17.74 -0.97
C GLU A 238 1.01 17.61 -1.17
N ARG A 239 1.70 18.63 -1.68
CA ARG A 239 3.16 18.60 -1.88
C ARG A 239 3.92 18.30 -0.59
N LYS A 240 3.36 18.68 0.57
CA LYS A 240 3.94 18.47 1.90
C LYS A 240 3.61 17.11 2.51
N LEU A 241 2.78 16.28 1.85
CA LEU A 241 2.37 14.96 2.33
C LEU A 241 3.14 13.85 1.59
N THR A 242 3.42 12.76 2.30
CA THR A 242 4.03 11.54 1.72
C THR A 242 3.04 10.74 0.89
N HIS A 243 1.76 10.73 1.30
CA HIS A 243 0.66 10.13 0.56
C HIS A 243 -0.17 11.23 -0.12
N PRO A 244 -0.80 10.94 -1.27
CA PRO A 244 -1.69 11.88 -1.92
C PRO A 244 -2.98 12.03 -1.11
N LEU A 245 -3.69 13.14 -1.32
CA LEU A 245 -4.99 13.35 -0.72
C LEU A 245 -5.95 12.26 -1.23
N LEU A 246 -6.77 11.72 -0.32
CA LEU A 246 -7.73 10.66 -0.65
C LEU A 246 -8.66 11.06 -1.81
N MET A 247 -9.14 12.31 -1.79
CA MET A 247 -9.96 12.85 -2.88
C MET A 247 -9.23 12.89 -4.23
N ASN A 248 -7.90 13.12 -4.26
CA ASN A 248 -7.14 13.06 -5.51
C ASN A 248 -6.92 11.63 -6.00
N ARG A 249 -6.81 10.64 -5.09
CA ARG A 249 -6.79 9.21 -5.44
C ARG A 249 -8.14 8.80 -6.03
N LEU A 250 -9.24 9.14 -5.36
CA LEU A 250 -10.60 8.88 -5.84
C LEU A 250 -10.86 9.55 -7.20
N TYR A 251 -10.45 10.81 -7.37
CA TYR A 251 -10.57 11.52 -8.65
C TYR A 251 -9.91 10.76 -9.82
N ARG A 252 -8.71 10.19 -9.60
CA ARG A 252 -8.03 9.42 -10.63
C ARG A 252 -8.76 8.12 -10.98
N LEU A 253 -9.31 7.42 -9.98
CA LEU A 253 -10.11 6.22 -10.23
C LEU A 253 -11.36 6.51 -11.06
N ILE A 254 -12.00 7.67 -10.82
CA ILE A 254 -13.23 8.09 -11.52
C ILE A 254 -12.93 8.60 -12.93
N ARG A 255 -11.87 9.40 -13.12
CA ARG A 255 -11.60 10.12 -14.38
C ARG A 255 -11.36 9.21 -15.58
N ASP A 256 -10.84 8.01 -15.36
CA ASP A 256 -10.53 7.10 -16.46
C ASP A 256 -11.78 6.34 -17.00
N VAL A 257 -13.00 6.66 -16.50
CA VAL A 257 -14.29 6.11 -16.98
C VAL A 257 -14.73 6.77 -18.28
#